data_AF-A0A9D0IEJ3-F1
#
_entry.id   AF-A0A9D0IEJ3-F1
#
_cell.length_a   1.000
_cell.length_b   1.000
_cell.length_c   1.000
_cell.angle_alpha   90.00
_cell.angle_beta   90.00
_cell.angle_gamma   90.00
#
_symmetry.space_group_name_H-M   'P 1'
#
loop_
_entity.id
_entity.type
_entity.pdbx_description
1 polymer ?
#
loop_
_entity_poly.entity_id
_entity_poly.type
_entity_poly.pdbx_seq_one_letter_code
_entity_poly.pdbx_strand_id
1 'polypeptide(L)'
;MSDADTTRLRDCLARYRDLIPALARIDSPVASDDPASCIERYEQCYPLLEQALWSGQVDFEPLLDCYQALFREQDALIRKAAGTGAIVDERCHFILSIPVADRPAHLRACLESIYQLCECFGYGGKASGVYQRIRVIIAEDSREPDHIRRHIELVEAYRRRGLQVTHFGQDEQYQLLQSIPEGDRKILGTMLTTRPADRFYLKGQAANRNLSYLKCLQLTEDRHRTLYYFVDSDESFCVNRDTGDGEQGVYALNYFYYIDKAFRSSDIRLLTGKMVGDPPVSPAVMAANFLDDVTAFLTELAPSTGDRACRFHGRSRHSSATGSSSAIYHDMAGLFGFENNPATFPYRCPLRGEHDHSACLRDFARRINAFFFGEHLFRKTVFCFDQGFRERTPARTVYPGNYIVDREGLKYAIPFGHLRLRMSGPTAGRLIAAEIHDRFVSINLPHLHRR
;
A
#
# COMPACT_ATOMS: atom_id res chain seq x y z
N MET A 1 12.95 -39.73 3.92
CA MET A 1 12.91 -38.82 5.07
C MET A 1 13.58 -37.53 4.64
N SER A 2 12.78 -36.54 4.25
CA SER A 2 13.26 -35.26 3.73
C SER A 2 13.16 -34.27 4.88
N ASP A 3 14.28 -33.93 5.53
CA ASP A 3 14.31 -32.81 6.47
C ASP A 3 13.73 -31.57 5.76
N ALA A 4 12.59 -31.11 6.25
CA ALA A 4 12.11 -29.78 5.92
C ALA A 4 13.11 -28.80 6.55
N ASP A 5 13.82 -28.03 5.72
CA ASP A 5 14.73 -27.00 6.21
C ASP A 5 13.91 -25.90 6.90
N THR A 6 13.80 -26.06 8.22
CA THR A 6 13.04 -25.21 9.15
C THR A 6 14.02 -24.50 10.10
N THR A 7 15.25 -24.29 9.63
CA THR A 7 16.36 -23.77 10.43
C THR A 7 16.07 -22.36 10.92
N ARG A 8 15.51 -21.49 10.09
CA ARG A 8 15.13 -20.12 10.48
C ARG A 8 14.02 -20.12 11.53
N LEU A 9 13.03 -21.01 11.40
CA LEU A 9 12.00 -21.18 12.42
C LEU A 9 12.61 -21.59 13.77
N ARG A 10 13.48 -22.61 13.78
CA ARG A 10 14.16 -23.06 15.02
C ARG A 10 15.01 -21.95 15.63
N ASP A 11 15.80 -21.25 14.83
CA ASP A 11 16.63 -20.13 15.29
C ASP A 11 15.78 -18.98 15.85
N CYS A 12 14.65 -18.67 15.22
CA CYS A 12 13.70 -17.66 15.68
C CYS A 12 13.14 -18.03 17.06
N LEU A 13 12.63 -19.25 17.20
CA LEU A 13 12.04 -19.74 18.45
C LEU A 13 13.10 -19.73 19.57
N ALA A 14 14.30 -20.25 19.29
CA ALA A 14 15.40 -20.26 20.27
C ALA A 14 15.80 -18.85 20.70
N ARG A 15 15.85 -17.89 19.77
CA ARG A 15 16.28 -16.52 20.03
C ARG A 15 15.23 -15.69 20.78
N TYR A 16 13.95 -15.86 20.47
CA TYR A 16 12.91 -14.95 20.93
C TYR A 16 11.94 -15.55 21.95
N ARG A 17 12.00 -16.85 22.27
CA ARG A 17 11.07 -17.48 23.24
C ARG A 17 11.07 -16.83 24.63
N ASP A 18 12.20 -16.30 25.09
CA ASP A 18 12.29 -15.68 26.41
C ASP A 18 11.73 -14.26 26.41
N LEU A 19 11.78 -13.57 25.25
CA LEU A 19 11.24 -12.23 25.05
C LEU A 19 9.77 -12.25 24.63
N ILE A 20 9.32 -13.34 24.00
CA ILE A 20 7.95 -13.56 23.52
C ILE A 20 7.50 -14.93 24.07
N PRO A 21 7.08 -15.01 25.34
CA PRO A 21 6.82 -16.29 26.03
C PRO A 21 5.81 -17.20 25.32
N ALA A 22 4.89 -16.62 24.55
CA ALA A 22 3.91 -17.37 23.76
C ALA A 22 4.56 -18.27 22.69
N LEU A 23 5.76 -17.95 22.20
CA LEU A 23 6.50 -18.77 21.23
C LEU A 23 6.90 -20.14 21.79
N ALA A 24 7.10 -20.26 23.12
CA ALA A 24 7.47 -21.54 23.74
C ALA A 24 6.42 -22.63 23.53
N ARG A 25 5.15 -22.26 23.32
CA ARG A 25 4.07 -23.23 23.02
C ARG A 25 4.19 -23.83 21.61
N ILE A 26 4.78 -23.08 20.67
CA ILE A 26 4.98 -23.48 19.27
C ILE A 26 6.25 -24.34 19.10
N ASP A 27 7.17 -24.25 20.06
CA ASP A 27 8.42 -25.03 20.12
C ASP A 27 8.23 -26.48 20.59
N SER A 28 6.99 -26.90 20.88
CA SER A 28 6.70 -28.29 21.27
C SER A 28 6.96 -29.25 20.09
N PRO A 29 7.65 -30.38 20.31
CA PRO A 29 7.95 -31.32 19.25
C PRO A 29 6.67 -31.97 18.72
N VAL A 30 6.35 -31.74 17.45
CA VAL A 30 5.28 -32.45 16.76
C VAL A 30 5.81 -33.80 16.29
N ALA A 31 5.03 -34.86 16.46
CA ALA A 31 5.42 -36.24 16.13
C ALA A 31 5.50 -36.53 14.62
N SER A 32 5.23 -35.57 13.73
CA SER A 32 5.26 -35.77 12.28
C SER A 32 5.97 -34.63 11.52
N ASP A 33 6.91 -34.99 10.66
CA ASP A 33 7.54 -34.12 9.65
C ASP A 33 6.61 -33.80 8.46
N ASP A 34 5.29 -33.76 8.70
CA ASP A 34 4.32 -33.45 7.64
C ASP A 34 4.44 -31.97 7.22
N PRO A 35 4.59 -31.67 5.92
CA PRO A 35 4.71 -30.29 5.44
C PRO A 35 3.57 -29.37 5.87
N ALA A 36 2.33 -29.86 5.97
CA ALA A 36 1.21 -29.01 6.37
C ALA A 36 1.29 -28.60 7.84
N SER A 37 1.67 -29.54 8.73
CA SER A 37 1.93 -29.22 10.14
C SER A 37 3.08 -28.24 10.31
N CYS A 38 4.17 -28.40 9.54
CA CYS A 38 5.27 -27.43 9.53
C CYS A 38 4.80 -26.04 9.09
N ILE A 39 4.02 -25.94 8.01
CA ILE A 39 3.44 -24.67 7.53
C ILE A 39 2.59 -24.02 8.62
N GLU A 40 1.76 -24.79 9.33
CA GLU A 40 0.90 -24.29 10.40
C GLU A 40 1.70 -23.64 11.56
N ARG A 41 2.90 -24.15 11.87
CA ARG A 41 3.75 -23.54 12.91
C ARG A 41 4.15 -22.11 12.54
N TYR A 42 4.51 -21.84 11.28
CA TYR A 42 4.77 -20.47 10.82
C TYR A 42 3.52 -19.60 10.98
N GLU A 43 2.36 -20.14 10.62
CA GLU A 43 1.06 -19.45 10.71
C GLU A 43 0.68 -19.03 12.14
N GLN A 44 1.15 -19.79 13.13
CA GLN A 44 1.00 -19.50 14.56
C GLN A 44 2.06 -18.51 15.07
N CYS A 45 3.28 -18.53 14.50
CA CYS A 45 4.34 -17.61 14.88
C CYS A 45 4.06 -16.17 14.45
N TYR A 46 3.55 -15.95 13.24
CA TYR A 46 3.47 -14.59 12.67
C TYR A 46 2.74 -13.57 13.56
N PRO A 47 1.53 -13.83 14.08
CA PRO A 47 0.83 -12.84 14.92
C PRO A 47 1.61 -12.45 16.18
N LEU A 48 2.37 -13.39 16.76
CA LEU A 48 3.19 -13.14 17.95
C LEU A 48 4.40 -12.25 17.63
N LEU A 49 5.05 -12.51 16.50
CA LEU A 49 6.18 -11.70 16.02
C LEU A 49 5.72 -10.32 15.57
N GLU A 50 4.58 -10.23 14.89
CA GLU A 50 3.94 -8.96 14.50
C GLU A 50 3.66 -8.10 15.75
N GLN A 51 3.04 -8.67 16.78
CA GLN A 51 2.77 -7.93 18.01
C GLN A 51 4.07 -7.47 18.68
N ALA A 52 5.08 -8.32 18.76
CA ALA A 52 6.37 -7.96 19.33
C ALA A 52 7.07 -6.84 18.54
N LEU A 53 7.06 -6.91 17.20
CA LEU A 53 7.63 -5.88 16.31
C LEU A 53 7.09 -4.48 16.61
N TRP A 54 5.79 -4.37 16.87
CA TRP A 54 5.13 -3.07 17.05
C TRP A 54 4.92 -2.66 18.50
N SER A 55 5.23 -3.54 19.46
CA SER A 55 5.15 -3.24 20.91
C SER A 55 6.27 -2.34 21.43
N GLY A 56 7.40 -2.27 20.72
CA GLY A 56 8.62 -1.60 21.19
C GLY A 56 9.40 -2.39 22.26
N GLN A 57 9.00 -3.62 22.60
CA GLN A 57 9.64 -4.45 23.63
C GLN A 57 10.88 -5.20 23.13
N VAL A 58 10.98 -5.42 21.82
CA VAL A 58 12.07 -6.15 21.17
C VAL A 58 12.72 -5.23 20.14
N ASP A 59 14.03 -5.39 19.93
CA ASP A 59 14.74 -4.66 18.89
C ASP A 59 14.12 -4.94 17.51
N PHE A 60 13.70 -3.87 16.84
CA PHE A 60 12.87 -3.91 15.65
C PHE A 60 13.61 -4.50 14.46
N GLU A 61 14.84 -4.03 14.17
CA GLU A 61 15.54 -4.42 12.93
C GLU A 61 15.90 -5.92 12.93
N PRO A 62 16.52 -6.50 13.99
CA PRO A 62 16.82 -7.92 13.99
C PRO A 62 15.58 -8.81 14.01
N LEU A 63 14.51 -8.37 14.68
CA LEU A 63 13.24 -9.10 14.68
C LEU A 63 12.57 -9.05 13.31
N LEU A 64 12.63 -7.92 12.61
CA LEU A 64 12.07 -7.76 11.27
C LEU A 64 12.80 -8.66 10.27
N ASP A 65 14.13 -8.70 10.32
CA ASP A 65 14.94 -9.59 9.47
C ASP A 65 14.57 -11.06 9.68
N CYS A 66 14.38 -11.46 10.94
CA CYS A 66 13.96 -12.81 11.30
C CYS A 66 12.56 -13.12 10.76
N TYR A 67 11.60 -12.22 11.03
CA TYR A 67 10.22 -12.33 10.56
C TYR A 67 10.13 -12.44 9.02
N GLN A 68 10.86 -11.61 8.28
CA GLN A 68 10.94 -11.70 6.83
C GLN A 68 11.57 -13.02 6.35
N ALA A 69 12.62 -13.50 7.03
CA ALA A 69 13.26 -14.77 6.70
C ALA A 69 12.32 -15.96 6.87
N LEU A 70 11.44 -15.94 7.87
CA LEU A 70 10.45 -17.00 8.09
C LEU A 70 9.49 -17.15 6.91
N PHE A 71 9.02 -16.04 6.31
CA PHE A 71 8.17 -16.11 5.11
C PHE A 71 8.89 -16.73 3.91
N ARG A 72 10.17 -16.39 3.72
CA ARG A 72 10.97 -16.97 2.62
C ARG A 72 11.19 -18.47 2.83
N GLU A 73 11.43 -18.90 4.06
CA GLU A 73 11.55 -20.32 4.42
C GLU A 73 10.22 -21.06 4.22
N GLN A 74 9.10 -20.48 4.69
CA GLN A 74 7.76 -21.03 4.50
C GLN A 74 7.40 -21.14 3.01
N ASP A 75 7.72 -20.13 2.19
CA ASP A 75 7.48 -20.18 0.74
C ASP A 75 8.27 -21.31 0.07
N ALA A 76 9.54 -21.49 0.44
CA ALA A 76 10.36 -22.58 -0.07
C ALA A 76 9.78 -23.96 0.32
N LEU A 77 9.29 -24.09 1.55
CA LEU A 77 8.62 -25.30 2.03
C LEU A 77 7.34 -25.60 1.23
N ILE A 78 6.47 -24.59 1.04
CA ILE A 78 5.24 -24.73 0.24
C ILE A 78 5.56 -25.16 -1.19
N ARG A 79 6.53 -24.52 -1.85
CA ARG A 79 6.91 -24.86 -3.22
C ARG A 79 7.49 -26.26 -3.34
N LYS A 80 8.35 -26.67 -2.39
CA LYS A 80 8.91 -28.02 -2.36
C LYS A 80 7.81 -29.06 -2.19
N ALA A 81 6.93 -28.88 -1.22
CA ALA A 81 5.82 -29.79 -0.94
C ALA A 81 4.82 -29.87 -2.11
N ALA A 82 4.55 -28.75 -2.77
CA ALA A 82 3.72 -28.72 -3.97
C ALA A 82 4.38 -29.43 -5.16
N GLY A 83 5.68 -29.24 -5.36
CA GLY A 83 6.46 -29.90 -6.41
C GLY A 83 6.52 -31.43 -6.27
N THR A 84 6.42 -31.95 -5.05
CA THR A 84 6.34 -33.39 -4.76
C THR A 84 4.90 -33.92 -4.72
N GLY A 85 3.89 -33.06 -4.93
CA GLY A 85 2.47 -33.42 -4.82
C GLY A 85 1.99 -33.71 -3.39
N ALA A 86 2.76 -33.33 -2.37
CA ALA A 86 2.38 -33.53 -0.96
C ALA A 86 1.29 -32.55 -0.52
N ILE A 87 1.26 -31.36 -1.12
CA ILE A 87 0.18 -30.37 -0.96
C ILE A 87 -0.18 -29.79 -2.34
N VAL A 88 -1.35 -29.18 -2.46
CA VAL A 88 -1.67 -28.31 -3.58
C VAL A 88 -1.30 -26.88 -3.19
N ASP A 89 -0.44 -26.22 -3.96
CA ASP A 89 -0.25 -24.78 -3.78
C ASP A 89 -1.49 -24.08 -4.34
N GLU A 90 -2.35 -23.56 -3.46
CA GLU A 90 -3.63 -22.89 -3.78
C GLU A 90 -3.57 -21.36 -3.78
N ARG A 91 -2.40 -20.78 -3.49
CA ARG A 91 -2.22 -19.32 -3.39
C ARG A 91 -2.69 -18.57 -4.65
N CYS A 92 -3.03 -17.30 -4.54
CA CYS A 92 -3.41 -16.48 -5.68
C CYS A 92 -2.20 -15.96 -6.46
N HIS A 93 -2.42 -15.64 -7.73
CA HIS A 93 -1.62 -14.77 -8.57
C HIS A 93 -2.13 -13.34 -8.43
N PHE A 94 -1.23 -12.38 -8.44
CA PHE A 94 -1.55 -10.95 -8.37
C PHE A 94 -1.27 -10.29 -9.72
N ILE A 95 -2.24 -9.54 -10.21
CA ILE A 95 -2.06 -8.59 -11.30
C ILE A 95 -2.23 -7.18 -10.72
N LEU A 96 -1.12 -6.46 -10.59
CA LEU A 96 -1.09 -5.08 -10.13
C LEU A 96 -1.34 -4.17 -11.33
N SER A 97 -2.21 -3.18 -11.18
CA SER A 97 -2.46 -2.13 -12.16
C SER A 97 -2.08 -0.78 -11.57
N ILE A 98 -1.10 -0.13 -12.20
CA ILE A 98 -0.53 1.14 -11.76
C ILE A 98 -0.72 2.17 -12.87
N PRO A 99 -1.70 3.09 -12.73
CA PRO A 99 -1.79 4.22 -13.65
C PRO A 99 -0.64 5.19 -13.39
N VAL A 100 -0.02 5.64 -14.48
CA VAL A 100 1.04 6.63 -14.46
C VAL A 100 0.67 7.84 -15.30
N ALA A 101 1.28 8.96 -14.98
CA ALA A 101 1.26 10.20 -15.74
C ALA A 101 2.69 10.75 -15.75
N ASP A 102 2.88 12.04 -16.04
CA ASP A 102 4.16 12.74 -16.19
C ASP A 102 5.02 12.84 -14.90
N ARG A 103 5.25 11.73 -14.19
CA ARG A 103 5.93 11.61 -12.90
C ARG A 103 6.74 10.30 -12.79
N PRO A 104 7.86 10.13 -13.53
CA PRO A 104 8.65 8.89 -13.48
C PRO A 104 9.24 8.56 -12.10
N ALA A 105 9.46 9.56 -11.24
CA ALA A 105 9.97 9.35 -9.89
C ALA A 105 8.99 8.55 -9.01
N HIS A 106 7.70 8.81 -9.15
CA HIS A 106 6.63 8.09 -8.46
C HIS A 106 6.65 6.61 -8.88
N LEU A 107 6.62 6.35 -10.20
CA LEU A 107 6.70 4.98 -10.71
C LEU A 107 7.95 4.24 -10.23
N ARG A 108 9.11 4.90 -10.21
CA ARG A 108 10.36 4.31 -9.71
C ARG A 108 10.23 3.85 -8.26
N ALA A 109 9.69 4.71 -7.39
CA ALA A 109 9.51 4.41 -5.97
C ALA A 109 8.50 3.29 -5.75
N CYS A 110 7.37 3.32 -6.46
CA CYS A 110 6.35 2.28 -6.41
C CYS A 110 6.91 0.92 -6.85
N LEU A 111 7.59 0.84 -8.00
CA LEU A 111 8.23 -0.39 -8.48
C LEU A 111 9.35 -0.88 -7.54
N GLU A 112 10.13 0.04 -6.96
CA GLU A 112 11.15 -0.34 -5.96
C GLU A 112 10.48 -1.00 -4.77
N SER A 113 9.38 -0.43 -4.26
CA SER A 113 8.69 -0.98 -3.10
C SER A 113 8.08 -2.37 -3.37
N ILE A 114 7.56 -2.61 -4.57
CA ILE A 114 7.09 -3.94 -4.99
C ILE A 114 8.27 -4.91 -5.04
N TYR A 115 9.39 -4.50 -5.63
CA TYR A 115 10.60 -5.34 -5.68
C TYR A 115 11.11 -5.69 -4.28
N GLN A 116 11.21 -4.70 -3.38
CA GLN A 116 11.63 -4.91 -2.00
C GLN A 116 10.67 -5.85 -1.26
N LEU A 117 9.36 -5.71 -1.46
CA LEU A 117 8.38 -6.63 -0.91
C LEU A 117 8.62 -8.08 -1.38
N CYS A 118 8.90 -8.26 -2.67
CA CYS A 118 9.23 -9.55 -3.23
C CYS A 118 10.53 -10.14 -2.65
N GLU A 119 11.60 -9.33 -2.49
CA GLU A 119 12.86 -9.80 -1.91
C GLU A 119 12.72 -10.09 -0.41
N CYS A 120 11.99 -9.26 0.34
CA CYS A 120 11.78 -9.43 1.78
C CYS A 120 10.95 -10.68 2.08
N PHE A 121 9.90 -10.97 1.33
CA PHE A 121 8.94 -12.02 1.72
C PHE A 121 8.86 -13.21 0.77
N GLY A 122 9.32 -13.08 -0.47
CA GLY A 122 9.41 -14.18 -1.41
C GLY A 122 8.08 -14.80 -1.84
N TYR A 123 6.96 -14.09 -1.77
CA TYR A 123 5.63 -14.64 -2.09
C TYR A 123 5.59 -15.29 -3.48
N GLY A 124 5.36 -16.61 -3.51
CA GLY A 124 5.29 -17.40 -4.75
C GLY A 124 6.64 -17.80 -5.32
N GLY A 125 7.74 -17.34 -4.72
CA GLY A 125 9.10 -17.59 -5.14
C GLY A 125 9.45 -17.09 -6.54
N LYS A 126 10.68 -17.43 -6.96
CA LYS A 126 11.18 -17.22 -8.32
C LYS A 126 11.22 -18.53 -9.09
N ALA A 127 10.94 -18.47 -10.38
CA ALA A 127 11.35 -19.47 -11.36
C ALA A 127 12.17 -18.76 -12.44
N SER A 128 13.34 -19.32 -12.79
CA SER A 128 14.27 -18.72 -13.74
C SER A 128 14.60 -17.25 -13.46
N GLY A 129 14.76 -16.89 -12.17
CA GLY A 129 15.05 -15.53 -11.74
C GLY A 129 13.85 -14.56 -11.69
N VAL A 130 12.65 -15.01 -12.08
CA VAL A 130 11.45 -14.17 -12.20
C VAL A 130 10.39 -14.57 -11.17
N TYR A 131 9.80 -13.59 -10.49
CA TYR A 131 8.69 -13.80 -9.55
C TYR A 131 7.43 -14.24 -10.28
N GLN A 132 6.94 -15.46 -10.02
CA GLN A 132 5.92 -16.10 -10.86
C GLN A 132 4.49 -15.66 -10.55
N ARG A 133 4.22 -15.25 -9.30
CA ARG A 133 2.86 -14.93 -8.84
C ARG A 133 2.52 -13.44 -8.88
N ILE A 134 3.43 -12.59 -9.35
CA ILE A 134 3.28 -11.13 -9.28
C ILE A 134 3.55 -10.55 -10.66
N ARG A 135 2.48 -10.03 -11.27
CA ARG A 135 2.52 -9.33 -12.56
C ARG A 135 2.10 -7.88 -12.35
N VAL A 136 2.77 -6.96 -13.01
CA VAL A 136 2.55 -5.52 -12.88
C VAL A 136 2.25 -4.92 -14.24
N ILE A 137 1.19 -4.14 -14.34
CA ILE A 137 0.78 -3.39 -15.52
C ILE A 137 1.00 -1.91 -15.23
N ILE A 138 1.81 -1.25 -16.04
CA ILE A 138 1.99 0.20 -16.01
C ILE A 138 1.08 0.81 -17.08
N ALA A 139 -0.04 1.40 -16.66
CA ALA A 139 -1.04 1.97 -17.55
C ALA A 139 -0.72 3.44 -17.84
N GLU A 140 -0.25 3.71 -19.05
CA GLU A 140 0.28 5.02 -19.46
C GLU A 140 -0.81 6.09 -19.69
N ASP A 141 -0.62 7.29 -19.13
CA ASP A 141 -1.41 8.50 -19.36
C ASP A 141 -0.55 9.78 -19.45
N SER A 142 0.77 9.64 -19.63
CA SER A 142 1.70 10.74 -19.86
C SER A 142 1.47 11.43 -21.19
N ARG A 143 1.67 12.75 -21.20
CA ARG A 143 1.77 13.53 -22.43
C ARG A 143 3.19 13.62 -22.93
N GLU A 144 4.16 13.76 -22.04
CA GLU A 144 5.53 14.14 -22.39
C GLU A 144 6.34 12.92 -22.89
N PRO A 145 6.88 12.93 -24.12
CA PRO A 145 7.61 11.78 -24.68
C PRO A 145 8.80 11.32 -23.81
N ASP A 146 9.49 12.26 -23.17
CA ASP A 146 10.60 11.97 -22.27
C ASP A 146 10.18 11.19 -21.03
N HIS A 147 8.97 11.45 -20.51
CA HIS A 147 8.43 10.71 -19.37
C HIS A 147 8.00 9.31 -19.77
N ILE A 148 7.35 9.16 -20.93
CA ILE A 148 6.98 7.85 -21.50
C ILE A 148 8.25 6.99 -21.67
N ARG A 149 9.31 7.56 -22.27
CA ARG A 149 10.59 6.86 -22.43
C ARG A 149 11.17 6.42 -21.07
N ARG A 150 11.17 7.30 -20.06
CA ARG A 150 11.63 6.96 -18.71
C ARG A 150 10.79 5.86 -18.06
N HIS A 151 9.47 5.82 -18.28
CA HIS A 151 8.63 4.72 -17.80
C HIS A 151 9.02 3.40 -18.44
N ILE A 152 9.25 3.36 -19.75
CA ILE A 152 9.72 2.17 -20.47
C ILE A 152 11.09 1.71 -19.92
N GLU A 153 12.02 2.64 -19.72
CA GLU A 153 13.33 2.33 -19.12
C GLU A 153 13.20 1.73 -17.72
N LEU A 154 12.28 2.24 -16.89
CA LEU A 154 11.99 1.68 -15.56
C LEU A 154 11.40 0.27 -15.67
N VAL A 155 10.46 0.05 -16.58
CA VAL A 155 9.88 -1.29 -16.83
C VAL A 155 10.99 -2.29 -17.16
N GLU A 156 11.90 -1.95 -18.07
CA GLU A 156 13.03 -2.82 -18.42
C GLU A 156 14.02 -3.03 -17.27
N ALA A 157 14.28 -1.99 -16.48
CA ALA A 157 15.16 -2.09 -15.32
C ALA A 157 14.62 -3.09 -14.28
N TYR A 158 13.32 -3.07 -14.00
CA TYR A 158 12.71 -3.98 -13.03
C TYR A 158 12.42 -5.37 -13.60
N ARG A 159 12.20 -5.51 -14.91
CA ARG A 159 12.22 -6.82 -15.59
C ARG A 159 13.54 -7.54 -15.37
N ARG A 160 14.67 -6.85 -15.55
CA ARG A 160 16.01 -7.41 -15.29
C ARG A 160 16.24 -7.83 -13.84
N ARG A 161 15.52 -7.22 -12.89
CA ARG A 161 15.56 -7.58 -11.46
C ARG A 161 14.62 -8.74 -11.10
N GLY A 162 13.82 -9.23 -12.06
CA GLY A 162 12.95 -10.39 -11.88
C GLY A 162 11.46 -10.08 -11.70
N LEU A 163 11.02 -8.82 -11.82
CA LEU A 163 9.59 -8.50 -11.81
C LEU A 163 8.96 -8.73 -13.19
N GLN A 164 7.76 -9.30 -13.24
CA GLN A 164 6.97 -9.35 -14.47
C GLN A 164 6.21 -8.04 -14.68
N VAL A 165 6.87 -7.05 -15.28
CA VAL A 165 6.27 -5.73 -15.54
C VAL A 165 5.87 -5.62 -17.00
N THR A 166 4.72 -5.01 -17.31
CA THR A 166 4.26 -4.73 -18.68
C THR A 166 3.93 -3.26 -18.81
N HIS A 167 4.56 -2.59 -19.78
CA HIS A 167 4.18 -1.23 -20.17
C HIS A 167 2.96 -1.29 -21.08
N PHE A 168 1.80 -0.88 -20.57
CA PHE A 168 0.55 -0.78 -21.34
C PHE A 168 0.44 0.64 -21.91
N GLY A 169 1.08 0.85 -23.07
CA GLY A 169 1.23 2.16 -23.71
C GLY A 169 -0.07 2.70 -24.33
N GLN A 170 -0.07 3.97 -24.72
CA GLN A 170 -1.27 4.64 -25.29
C GLN A 170 -1.78 3.97 -26.57
N ASP A 171 -0.89 3.56 -27.47
CA ASP A 171 -1.28 2.90 -28.73
C ASP A 171 -1.94 1.55 -28.47
N GLU A 172 -1.36 0.75 -27.56
CA GLU A 172 -1.90 -0.55 -27.17
C GLU A 172 -3.26 -0.39 -26.48
N GLN A 173 -3.39 0.60 -25.60
CA GLN A 173 -4.67 0.94 -24.97
C GLN A 173 -5.72 1.35 -25.99
N TYR A 174 -5.35 2.18 -26.98
CA TYR A 174 -6.25 2.61 -28.03
C TYR A 174 -6.68 1.43 -28.90
N GLN A 175 -5.76 0.56 -29.30
CA GLN A 175 -6.08 -0.68 -30.03
C GLN A 175 -7.04 -1.57 -29.23
N LEU A 176 -6.82 -1.73 -27.92
CA LEU A 176 -7.73 -2.47 -27.06
C LEU A 176 -9.13 -1.83 -27.03
N LEU A 177 -9.21 -0.51 -26.91
CA LEU A 177 -10.48 0.21 -26.99
C LEU A 177 -11.18 0.00 -28.35
N GLN A 178 -10.45 0.05 -29.47
CA GLN A 178 -11.01 -0.17 -30.82
C GLN A 178 -11.43 -1.62 -31.07
N SER A 179 -10.90 -2.59 -30.32
CA SER A 179 -11.30 -4.00 -30.42
C SER A 179 -12.72 -4.27 -29.89
N ILE A 180 -13.27 -3.35 -29.08
CA ILE A 180 -14.64 -3.42 -28.58
C ILE A 180 -15.61 -3.07 -29.74
N PRO A 181 -16.66 -3.88 -29.97
CA PRO A 181 -17.68 -3.58 -30.97
C PRO A 181 -18.19 -2.14 -30.88
N GLU A 182 -18.39 -1.48 -32.02
CA GLU A 182 -18.69 -0.04 -32.06
C GLU A 182 -19.93 0.34 -31.24
N GLY A 183 -20.98 -0.50 -31.26
CA GLY A 183 -22.19 -0.32 -30.47
C GLY A 183 -21.88 -0.27 -28.96
N ASP A 184 -21.18 -1.29 -28.45
CA ASP A 184 -20.80 -1.38 -27.04
C ASP A 184 -19.86 -0.26 -26.63
N ARG A 185 -18.89 0.07 -27.49
CA ARG A 185 -17.93 1.17 -27.25
C ARG A 185 -18.64 2.53 -27.12
N LYS A 186 -19.71 2.78 -27.88
CA LYS A 186 -20.52 4.00 -27.74
C LYS A 186 -21.23 4.04 -26.38
N ILE A 187 -21.80 2.92 -25.95
CA ILE A 187 -22.47 2.80 -24.63
C ILE A 187 -21.47 3.03 -23.49
N LEU A 188 -20.27 2.47 -23.61
CA LEU A 188 -19.21 2.55 -22.59
C LEU A 188 -18.38 3.84 -22.65
N GLY A 189 -18.67 4.77 -23.57
CA GLY A 189 -17.82 5.94 -23.84
C GLY A 189 -17.56 6.84 -22.63
N THR A 190 -18.51 6.93 -21.69
CA THR A 190 -18.38 7.72 -20.44
C THR A 190 -17.60 7.00 -19.33
N MET A 191 -17.43 5.67 -19.46
CA MET A 191 -16.64 4.85 -18.54
C MET A 191 -15.22 4.62 -19.04
N LEU A 192 -15.08 4.33 -20.33
CA LEU A 192 -13.78 4.14 -20.99
C LEU A 192 -13.30 5.51 -21.47
N THR A 193 -13.53 5.86 -22.73
CA THR A 193 -13.23 7.20 -23.27
C THR A 193 -13.70 7.24 -24.73
N THR A 194 -13.97 8.45 -25.23
CA THR A 194 -14.20 8.72 -26.66
C THR A 194 -13.08 9.55 -27.29
N ARG A 195 -11.97 9.74 -26.55
CA ARG A 195 -10.83 10.52 -27.05
C ARG A 195 -10.22 9.88 -28.30
N PRO A 196 -9.86 10.68 -29.32
CA PRO A 196 -9.13 10.20 -30.48
C PRO A 196 -7.68 9.84 -30.11
N ALA A 197 -7.02 9.06 -30.97
CA ALA A 197 -5.67 8.54 -30.75
C ALA A 197 -4.62 9.64 -30.50
N ASP A 198 -4.67 10.74 -31.25
CA ASP A 198 -3.72 11.87 -31.16
C ASP A 198 -3.83 12.67 -29.84
N ARG A 199 -4.91 12.47 -29.09
CA ARG A 199 -5.18 13.13 -27.80
C ARG A 199 -5.49 12.12 -26.70
N PHE A 200 -5.02 10.89 -26.84
CA PHE A 200 -5.40 9.80 -25.95
C PHE A 200 -4.94 10.01 -24.50
N TYR A 201 -3.86 10.77 -24.29
CA TYR A 201 -3.38 11.25 -22.98
C TYR A 201 -4.36 12.19 -22.24
N LEU A 202 -5.47 12.60 -22.87
CA LEU A 202 -6.54 13.40 -22.24
C LEU A 202 -7.76 12.56 -21.81
N LYS A 203 -7.62 11.23 -21.77
CA LYS A 203 -8.68 10.32 -21.28
C LYS A 203 -8.90 10.45 -19.77
N GLY A 204 -7.83 10.73 -19.02
CA GLY A 204 -7.85 10.92 -17.58
C GLY A 204 -7.78 9.63 -16.76
N GLN A 205 -7.49 9.79 -15.47
CA GLN A 205 -7.16 8.69 -14.56
C GLN A 205 -8.21 7.57 -14.50
N ALA A 206 -9.51 7.91 -14.43
CA ALA A 206 -10.56 6.91 -14.32
C ALA A 206 -10.69 6.05 -15.59
N ALA A 207 -10.64 6.68 -16.77
CA ALA A 207 -10.60 6.02 -18.06
C ALA A 207 -9.39 5.08 -18.17
N ASN A 208 -8.22 5.58 -17.77
CA ASN A 208 -6.98 4.81 -17.78
C ASN A 208 -7.08 3.54 -16.92
N ARG A 209 -7.61 3.66 -15.69
CA ARG A 209 -7.87 2.49 -14.82
C ARG A 209 -8.85 1.52 -15.46
N ASN A 210 -9.99 2.01 -15.97
CA ASN A 210 -11.00 1.13 -16.55
C ASN A 210 -10.47 0.38 -17.78
N LEU A 211 -9.64 1.01 -18.62
CA LEU A 211 -8.92 0.31 -19.70
C LEU A 211 -7.95 -0.74 -19.16
N SER A 212 -7.29 -0.45 -18.04
CA SER A 212 -6.43 -1.43 -17.38
C SER A 212 -7.19 -2.66 -16.87
N TYR A 213 -8.49 -2.58 -16.58
CA TYR A 213 -9.29 -3.76 -16.22
C TYR A 213 -9.34 -4.74 -17.39
N LEU A 214 -9.52 -4.22 -18.61
CA LEU A 214 -9.51 -5.04 -19.82
C LEU A 214 -8.13 -5.69 -20.02
N LYS A 215 -7.05 -4.96 -19.77
CA LYS A 215 -5.69 -5.52 -19.82
C LYS A 215 -5.45 -6.59 -18.76
N CYS A 216 -5.96 -6.40 -17.55
CA CYS A 216 -5.93 -7.42 -16.51
C CYS A 216 -6.62 -8.71 -16.97
N LEU A 217 -7.80 -8.59 -17.60
CA LEU A 217 -8.53 -9.74 -18.14
C LEU A 217 -7.76 -10.45 -19.26
N GLN A 218 -7.10 -9.70 -20.15
CA GLN A 218 -6.24 -10.29 -21.18
C GLN A 218 -5.07 -11.09 -20.61
N LEU A 219 -4.51 -10.64 -19.48
CA LEU A 219 -3.36 -11.25 -18.82
C LEU A 219 -3.73 -12.30 -17.76
N THR A 220 -5.03 -12.57 -17.57
CA THR A 220 -5.49 -13.56 -16.60
C THR A 220 -5.38 -14.96 -17.18
N GLU A 221 -4.57 -15.81 -16.55
CA GLU A 221 -4.41 -17.22 -16.92
C GLU A 221 -5.41 -18.10 -16.15
N ASP A 222 -5.43 -17.99 -14.83
CA ASP A 222 -6.39 -18.67 -13.95
C ASP A 222 -7.36 -17.65 -13.32
N ARG A 223 -8.61 -17.67 -13.75
CA ARG A 223 -9.65 -16.74 -13.28
C ARG A 223 -10.09 -16.99 -11.84
N HIS A 224 -9.90 -18.19 -11.31
CA HIS A 224 -10.29 -18.55 -9.94
C HIS A 224 -9.18 -18.23 -8.93
N ARG A 225 -7.94 -18.11 -9.41
CA ARG A 225 -6.76 -17.86 -8.58
C ARG A 225 -6.05 -16.56 -8.91
N THR A 226 -6.72 -15.59 -9.51
CA THR A 226 -6.15 -14.27 -9.78
C THR A 226 -6.85 -13.19 -8.96
N LEU A 227 -6.05 -12.39 -8.27
CA LEU A 227 -6.46 -11.16 -7.61
C LEU A 227 -5.93 -9.95 -8.38
N TYR A 228 -6.78 -8.94 -8.54
CA TYR A 228 -6.47 -7.71 -9.26
C TYR A 228 -6.26 -6.59 -8.24
N TYR A 229 -5.05 -6.04 -8.20
CA TYR A 229 -4.64 -5.05 -7.21
C TYR A 229 -4.39 -3.71 -7.89
N PHE A 230 -5.24 -2.72 -7.61
CA PHE A 230 -5.12 -1.39 -8.20
C PHE A 230 -4.37 -0.48 -7.23
N VAL A 231 -3.29 0.11 -7.74
CA VAL A 231 -2.29 0.83 -6.94
C VAL A 231 -1.97 2.17 -7.57
N ASP A 232 -1.83 3.25 -6.78
CA ASP A 232 -1.38 4.54 -7.31
C ASP A 232 0.14 4.66 -7.34
N SER A 233 0.67 5.36 -8.34
CA SER A 233 2.12 5.44 -8.53
C SER A 233 2.84 6.25 -7.45
N ASP A 234 2.13 7.10 -6.68
CA ASP A 234 2.65 7.81 -5.50
C ASP A 234 2.55 6.98 -4.20
N GLU A 235 2.12 5.72 -4.29
CA GLU A 235 2.05 4.80 -3.17
C GLU A 235 3.20 3.79 -3.20
N SER A 236 3.63 3.37 -2.01
CA SER A 236 4.67 2.37 -1.80
C SER A 236 4.19 1.26 -0.86
N PHE A 237 4.60 0.03 -1.15
CA PHE A 237 4.36 -1.18 -0.35
C PHE A 237 5.25 -1.22 0.91
N CYS A 238 5.12 -0.20 1.73
CA CYS A 238 5.76 -0.11 3.03
C CYS A 238 4.91 0.77 3.95
N VAL A 239 5.29 0.87 5.22
CA VAL A 239 4.63 1.73 6.18
C VAL A 239 5.63 2.66 6.83
N ASN A 240 5.15 3.78 7.36
CA ASN A 240 6.00 4.69 8.11
C ASN A 240 6.08 4.30 9.59
N ARG A 241 7.30 4.36 10.12
CA ARG A 241 7.61 4.18 11.54
C ARG A 241 8.26 5.47 12.05
N ASP A 242 7.75 6.03 13.14
CA ASP A 242 8.35 7.17 13.83
C ASP A 242 9.42 6.63 14.78
N THR A 243 10.69 6.77 14.40
CA THR A 243 11.83 6.57 15.30
C THR A 243 12.17 7.95 15.85
N GLY A 244 12.65 8.11 17.09
CA GLY A 244 12.88 9.46 17.67
C GLY A 244 13.68 10.43 16.78
N ASP A 245 14.48 9.90 15.85
CA ASP A 245 15.31 10.60 14.86
C ASP A 245 14.58 10.98 13.55
N GLY A 246 13.35 10.51 13.35
CA GLY A 246 12.50 10.85 12.23
C GLY A 246 11.63 9.70 11.72
N GLU A 247 10.93 9.98 10.62
CA GLU A 247 10.08 8.99 9.96
C GLU A 247 10.90 8.10 9.02
N GLN A 248 10.77 6.79 9.19
CA GLN A 248 11.41 5.77 8.33
C GLN A 248 10.34 4.96 7.61
N GLY A 249 10.55 4.65 6.33
CA GLY A 249 9.74 3.65 5.63
C GLY A 249 10.27 2.25 5.89
N VAL A 250 9.42 1.32 6.33
CA VAL A 250 9.81 -0.05 6.67
C VAL A 250 8.94 -1.09 5.95
N TYR A 251 9.58 -2.16 5.46
CA TYR A 251 8.94 -3.27 4.74
C TYR A 251 8.49 -4.37 5.73
N ALA A 252 7.59 -4.00 6.64
CA ALA A 252 7.17 -4.87 7.75
C ALA A 252 5.87 -5.66 7.49
N LEU A 253 5.20 -5.42 6.37
CA LEU A 253 3.91 -6.03 6.03
C LEU A 253 4.06 -6.92 4.80
N ASN A 254 3.72 -8.21 4.91
CA ASN A 254 3.68 -9.12 3.78
C ASN A 254 2.33 -9.03 3.04
N TYR A 255 2.11 -7.94 2.29
CA TYR A 255 0.83 -7.61 1.67
C TYR A 255 0.23 -8.79 0.89
N PHE A 256 1.01 -9.41 0.00
CA PHE A 256 0.52 -10.50 -0.85
C PHE A 256 0.05 -11.71 -0.05
N TYR A 257 0.77 -12.08 1.00
CA TYR A 257 0.40 -13.20 1.86
C TYR A 257 -0.91 -12.95 2.62
N TYR A 258 -1.07 -11.79 3.26
CA TYR A 258 -2.29 -11.51 4.04
C TYR A 258 -3.51 -11.30 3.14
N ILE A 259 -3.33 -10.66 1.99
CA ILE A 259 -4.42 -10.48 1.00
C ILE A 259 -4.83 -11.84 0.43
N ASP A 260 -3.86 -12.67 -0.02
CA ASP A 260 -4.11 -14.03 -0.48
C ASP A 260 -4.91 -14.83 0.56
N LYS A 261 -4.43 -14.83 1.81
CA LYS A 261 -5.08 -15.55 2.89
C LYS A 261 -6.50 -15.03 3.15
N ALA A 262 -6.72 -13.72 3.09
CA ALA A 262 -8.04 -13.13 3.29
C ALA A 262 -9.06 -13.63 2.24
N PHE A 263 -8.69 -13.62 0.96
CA PHE A 263 -9.56 -14.07 -0.14
C PHE A 263 -9.74 -15.58 -0.17
N ARG A 264 -8.71 -16.37 0.19
CA ARG A 264 -8.84 -17.84 0.21
C ARG A 264 -9.63 -18.37 1.41
N SER A 265 -9.61 -17.66 2.53
CA SER A 265 -10.29 -18.11 3.77
C SER A 265 -11.71 -17.55 3.92
N SER A 266 -12.19 -16.70 3.01
CA SER A 266 -13.54 -16.10 3.11
C SER A 266 -14.05 -15.64 1.76
N ASP A 267 -15.38 -15.50 1.63
CA ASP A 267 -16.06 -15.01 0.42
C ASP A 267 -15.93 -13.48 0.27
N ILE A 268 -14.71 -12.98 0.10
CA ILE A 268 -14.42 -11.58 -0.18
C ILE A 268 -14.46 -11.35 -1.68
N ARG A 269 -15.13 -10.27 -2.11
CA ARG A 269 -15.13 -9.81 -3.52
C ARG A 269 -14.35 -8.53 -3.72
N LEU A 270 -14.32 -7.68 -2.70
CA LEU A 270 -13.55 -6.45 -2.72
C LEU A 270 -12.91 -6.21 -1.35
N LEU A 271 -11.61 -5.94 -1.38
CA LEU A 271 -10.83 -5.55 -0.21
C LEU A 271 -10.25 -4.17 -0.47
N THR A 272 -10.29 -3.29 0.52
CA THR A 272 -9.61 -1.98 0.45
C THR A 272 -8.66 -1.79 1.63
N GLY A 273 -7.41 -1.50 1.31
CA GLY A 273 -6.43 -1.09 2.31
C GLY A 273 -6.56 0.40 2.63
N LYS A 274 -5.91 0.83 3.70
CA LYS A 274 -5.83 2.25 4.08
C LYS A 274 -4.61 2.91 3.44
N MET A 275 -4.35 4.17 3.78
CA MET A 275 -3.11 4.86 3.45
C MET A 275 -2.52 5.48 4.71
N VAL A 276 -1.19 5.50 4.77
CA VAL A 276 -0.41 6.21 5.79
C VAL A 276 0.59 7.15 5.10
N GLY A 277 1.18 8.08 5.85
CA GLY A 277 2.08 9.11 5.32
C GLY A 277 1.35 10.41 5.01
N ASP A 278 1.65 10.97 3.83
CA ASP A 278 1.05 12.22 3.38
C ASP A 278 -0.46 12.05 3.13
N PRO A 279 -1.28 13.07 3.35
CA PRO A 279 -2.72 12.96 3.10
C PRO A 279 -3.04 12.59 1.64
N PRO A 280 -3.94 11.63 1.40
CA PRO A 280 -4.31 11.18 0.06
C PRO A 280 -5.41 12.03 -0.60
N VAL A 281 -5.57 13.28 -0.16
CA VAL A 281 -6.68 14.14 -0.56
C VAL A 281 -6.18 15.48 -1.07
N SER A 282 -7.06 16.22 -1.76
CA SER A 282 -6.68 17.50 -2.34
C SER A 282 -6.41 18.55 -1.26
N PRO A 283 -5.54 19.55 -1.53
CA PRO A 283 -5.29 20.64 -0.59
C PRO A 283 -6.57 21.38 -0.15
N ALA A 284 -7.58 21.44 -1.04
CA ALA A 284 -8.83 22.10 -0.77
C ALA A 284 -9.65 21.49 0.39
N VAL A 285 -9.48 20.20 0.72
CA VAL A 285 -10.18 19.53 1.85
C VAL A 285 -9.36 19.50 3.13
N MET A 286 -8.18 20.13 3.11
CA MET A 286 -7.26 20.22 4.25
C MET A 286 -6.98 21.68 4.63
N ALA A 287 -7.45 22.63 3.83
CA ALA A 287 -6.99 24.03 3.88
C ALA A 287 -7.27 24.69 5.23
N ALA A 288 -8.46 24.47 5.81
CA ALA A 288 -8.80 25.05 7.11
C ALA A 288 -7.88 24.53 8.22
N ASN A 289 -7.79 23.20 8.37
CA ASN A 289 -6.91 22.57 9.36
C ASN A 289 -5.43 22.96 9.17
N PHE A 290 -4.97 23.09 7.92
CA PHE A 290 -3.61 23.53 7.63
C PHE A 290 -3.38 24.97 8.10
N LEU A 291 -4.31 25.89 7.82
CA LEU A 291 -4.22 27.27 8.28
C LEU A 291 -4.25 27.38 9.81
N ASP A 292 -5.05 26.57 10.49
CA ASP A 292 -5.09 26.50 11.95
C ASP A 292 -3.74 26.05 12.52
N ASP A 293 -3.13 25.02 11.94
CA ASP A 293 -1.80 24.52 12.34
C ASP A 293 -0.69 25.55 12.09
N VAL A 294 -0.70 26.21 10.93
CA VAL A 294 0.24 27.29 10.61
C VAL A 294 0.09 28.45 11.60
N THR A 295 -1.15 28.84 11.90
CA THR A 295 -1.44 29.92 12.85
C THR A 295 -0.93 29.55 14.24
N ALA A 296 -1.16 28.32 14.71
CA ALA A 296 -0.64 27.84 15.98
C ALA A 296 0.90 27.86 16.03
N PHE A 297 1.57 27.39 14.98
CA PHE A 297 3.03 27.42 14.91
C PHE A 297 3.58 28.85 14.95
N LEU A 298 3.04 29.77 14.16
CA LEU A 298 3.49 31.16 14.15
C LEU A 298 3.22 31.87 15.49
N THR A 299 2.07 31.59 16.11
CA THR A 299 1.73 32.11 17.44
C THR A 299 2.71 31.60 18.50
N GLU A 300 3.08 30.32 18.44
CA GLU A 300 4.06 29.73 19.35
C GLU A 300 5.47 30.29 19.10
N LEU A 301 5.84 30.54 17.85
CA LEU A 301 7.15 31.05 17.48
C LEU A 301 7.32 32.54 17.85
N ALA A 302 6.28 33.36 17.70
CA ALA A 302 6.31 34.81 17.87
C ALA A 302 7.02 35.35 19.13
N PRO A 303 6.85 34.79 20.35
CA PRO A 303 7.54 35.29 21.54
C PRO A 303 9.02 34.86 21.64
N SER A 304 9.53 34.04 20.72
CA SER A 304 10.88 33.47 20.79
C SER A 304 11.91 34.40 20.13
N THR A 305 13.15 34.45 20.66
CA THR A 305 14.24 35.14 19.96
C THR A 305 14.77 34.27 18.81
N GLY A 306 15.04 34.91 17.67
CA GLY A 306 15.36 34.23 16.41
C GLY A 306 16.69 33.48 16.42
N ASP A 307 17.63 33.90 17.27
CA ASP A 307 19.00 33.38 17.42
C ASP A 307 19.12 32.22 18.43
N ARG A 308 18.05 31.95 19.20
CA ARG A 308 18.03 30.82 20.12
C ARG A 308 17.92 29.50 19.37
N ALA A 309 18.53 28.48 19.95
CA ALA A 309 18.44 27.09 19.49
C ALA A 309 16.98 26.69 19.25
N CYS A 310 16.74 26.05 18.12
CA CYS A 310 15.41 25.63 17.70
C CYS A 310 14.77 24.66 18.73
N ARG A 311 13.58 25.00 19.22
CA ARG A 311 12.82 24.14 20.16
C ARG A 311 11.79 23.22 19.51
N PHE A 312 11.66 23.25 18.18
CA PHE A 312 10.63 22.51 17.44
C PHE A 312 11.06 21.07 17.08
N HIS A 313 12.03 20.50 17.81
CA HIS A 313 12.50 19.12 17.66
C HIS A 313 11.87 18.19 18.70
N GLY A 314 11.93 16.88 18.45
CA GLY A 314 11.54 15.85 19.43
C GLY A 314 10.07 15.85 19.87
N ARG A 315 9.23 16.70 19.29
CA ARG A 315 7.79 16.75 19.61
C ARG A 315 7.14 15.46 19.13
N SER A 316 6.46 14.76 20.05
CA SER A 316 5.71 13.55 19.73
C SER A 316 4.65 13.88 18.67
N ARG A 317 4.62 13.12 17.57
CA ARG A 317 3.41 13.09 16.74
C ARG A 317 2.32 12.53 17.62
N HIS A 318 1.18 13.22 17.72
CA HIS A 318 0.00 12.65 18.37
C HIS A 318 -0.20 11.24 17.84
N SER A 319 0.18 10.26 18.67
CA SER A 319 0.12 8.86 18.36
C SER A 319 -1.34 8.53 18.57
N SER A 320 -2.08 8.47 17.48
CA SER A 320 -3.48 8.08 17.53
C SER A 320 -3.56 6.56 17.77
N ALA A 321 -3.11 6.13 18.94
CA ALA A 321 -3.26 4.77 19.43
C ALA A 321 -4.72 4.48 19.85
N THR A 322 -5.63 5.45 19.72
CA THR A 322 -7.04 5.32 20.06
C THR A 322 -7.92 5.54 18.82
N GLY A 323 -8.26 4.46 18.12
CA GLY A 323 -9.58 4.18 17.53
C GLY A 323 -10.22 5.08 16.44
N SER A 324 -9.83 6.35 16.22
CA SER A 324 -10.57 7.24 15.30
C SER A 324 -9.71 8.17 14.42
N SER A 325 -8.48 7.76 14.09
CA SER A 325 -7.53 8.61 13.34
C SER A 325 -7.73 8.69 11.83
N SER A 326 -8.69 7.94 11.29
CA SER A 326 -9.02 8.07 9.87
C SER A 326 -9.56 9.48 9.65
N ALA A 327 -8.83 10.27 8.87
CA ALA A 327 -9.18 11.64 8.46
C ALA A 327 -8.69 12.82 9.33
N ILE A 328 -7.58 12.70 10.09
CA ILE A 328 -7.01 13.82 10.87
C ILE A 328 -6.77 15.12 10.07
N TYR A 329 -6.56 14.99 8.76
CA TYR A 329 -6.32 16.08 7.82
C TYR A 329 -7.60 16.65 7.19
N HIS A 330 -8.74 15.97 7.27
CA HIS A 330 -10.00 16.47 6.70
C HIS A 330 -10.60 17.58 7.57
N ASP A 331 -10.84 18.74 6.97
CA ASP A 331 -11.56 19.85 7.61
C ASP A 331 -13.06 19.55 7.81
N MET A 332 -13.63 18.68 6.96
CA MET A 332 -15.02 18.24 7.02
C MET A 332 -15.21 16.88 7.71
N ALA A 333 -14.24 16.40 8.50
CA ALA A 333 -14.28 15.06 9.10
C ALA A 333 -15.59 14.76 9.86
N GLY A 334 -16.12 15.75 10.58
CA GLY A 334 -17.40 15.62 11.31
C GLY A 334 -18.61 15.31 10.42
N LEU A 335 -18.63 15.78 9.16
CA LEU A 335 -19.70 15.44 8.19
C LEU A 335 -19.65 13.97 7.76
N PHE A 336 -18.53 13.29 8.00
CA PHE A 336 -18.33 11.87 7.69
C PHE A 336 -18.41 10.98 8.94
N GLY A 337 -18.86 11.52 10.07
CA GLY A 337 -19.02 10.78 11.32
C GLY A 337 -17.71 10.50 12.05
N PHE A 338 -16.64 11.24 11.75
CA PHE A 338 -15.42 11.18 12.55
C PHE A 338 -15.55 12.12 13.76
N GLU A 339 -15.45 11.56 14.96
CA GLU A 339 -15.52 12.29 16.23
C GLU A 339 -14.14 12.80 16.67
N ASN A 340 -14.10 13.99 17.26
CA ASN A 340 -12.98 14.60 17.98
C ASN A 340 -11.62 14.59 17.28
N ASN A 341 -11.34 15.65 16.51
CA ASN A 341 -10.00 15.93 16.01
C ASN A 341 -9.34 17.00 16.91
N PRO A 342 -8.07 16.87 17.31
CA PRO A 342 -7.34 17.95 17.97
C PRO A 342 -7.41 19.22 17.12
N ALA A 343 -7.61 20.38 17.78
CA ALA A 343 -7.75 21.65 17.09
C ALA A 343 -6.52 21.94 16.22
N THR A 344 -5.31 21.71 16.73
CA THR A 344 -4.05 21.93 16.00
C THR A 344 -3.01 20.84 16.29
N PHE A 345 -2.07 20.67 15.36
CA PHE A 345 -0.94 19.74 15.47
C PHE A 345 0.38 20.52 15.55
N PRO A 346 1.34 20.11 16.39
CA PRO A 346 2.58 20.83 16.55
C PRO A 346 3.50 20.68 15.32
N TYR A 347 4.12 21.78 14.88
CA TYR A 347 5.17 21.73 13.86
C TYR A 347 6.40 20.97 14.38
N ARG A 348 6.96 20.09 13.54
CA ARG A 348 8.25 19.43 13.76
C ARG A 348 9.26 19.98 12.77
N CYS A 349 10.29 20.66 13.27
CA CYS A 349 11.35 21.17 12.40
C CYS A 349 12.15 19.99 11.80
N PRO A 350 12.28 19.91 10.46
CA PRO A 350 12.95 18.80 9.78
C PRO A 350 14.48 18.98 9.69
N LEU A 351 14.99 20.18 10.02
CA LEU A 351 16.41 20.49 9.89
C LEU A 351 17.22 19.63 10.87
N ARG A 352 18.34 19.10 10.38
CA ARG A 352 19.30 18.31 11.16
C ARG A 352 20.47 19.18 11.61
N GLY A 353 21.08 18.82 12.74
CA GLY A 353 22.19 19.58 13.32
C GLY A 353 21.75 20.85 14.04
N GLU A 354 22.71 21.55 14.65
CA GLU A 354 22.46 22.78 15.37
C GLU A 354 21.96 23.89 14.44
N HIS A 355 20.85 24.53 14.82
CA HIS A 355 20.30 25.69 14.14
C HIS A 355 19.35 26.46 15.05
N ASP A 356 19.04 27.69 14.65
CA ASP A 356 18.20 28.61 15.40
C ASP A 356 16.75 28.64 14.91
N HIS A 357 15.90 29.37 15.63
CA HIS A 357 14.51 29.60 15.22
C HIS A 357 14.39 30.30 13.85
N SER A 358 15.33 31.17 13.50
CA SER A 358 15.34 31.87 12.20
C SER A 358 15.56 30.92 11.03
N ALA A 359 16.44 29.93 11.17
CA ALA A 359 16.64 28.86 10.21
C ALA A 359 15.39 27.98 10.08
N CYS A 360 14.78 27.61 11.22
CA CYS A 360 13.52 26.85 11.26
C CYS A 360 12.40 27.57 10.48
N LEU A 361 12.20 28.86 10.71
CA LEU A 361 11.16 29.65 10.02
C LEU A 361 11.42 29.79 8.52
N ARG A 362 12.68 30.02 8.12
CA ARG A 362 13.07 30.09 6.69
C ARG A 362 12.82 28.75 5.98
N ASP A 363 13.14 27.63 6.62
CA ASP A 363 12.84 26.31 6.08
C ASP A 363 11.35 26.08 5.92
N PHE A 364 10.57 26.39 6.97
CA PHE A 364 9.12 26.30 6.94
C PHE A 364 8.52 27.13 5.79
N ALA A 365 8.91 28.40 5.65
CA ALA A 365 8.42 29.30 4.61
C ALA A 365 8.73 28.79 3.20
N ARG A 366 9.88 28.15 2.99
CA ARG A 366 10.26 27.52 1.72
C ARG A 366 9.40 26.30 1.41
N ARG A 367 8.99 25.54 2.44
CA ARG A 367 8.22 24.30 2.30
C ARG A 367 6.71 24.51 2.27
N ILE A 368 6.19 25.68 2.67
CA ILE A 368 4.75 25.90 2.77
C ILE A 368 4.01 25.63 1.44
N ASN A 369 4.65 25.89 0.30
CA ASN A 369 4.09 25.64 -1.02
C ASN A 369 3.93 24.14 -1.35
N ALA A 370 4.62 23.25 -0.64
CA ALA A 370 4.43 21.80 -0.73
C ALA A 370 2.97 21.39 -0.45
N PHE A 371 2.25 22.20 0.33
CA PHE A 371 0.83 22.01 0.59
C PHE A 371 -0.01 21.93 -0.68
N PHE A 372 0.28 22.77 -1.69
CA PHE A 372 -0.46 22.76 -2.96
C PHE A 372 -0.16 21.53 -3.82
N PHE A 373 0.88 20.77 -3.47
CA PHE A 373 1.22 19.49 -4.08
C PHE A 373 0.71 18.29 -3.27
N GLY A 374 -0.02 18.52 -2.17
CA GLY A 374 -0.67 17.49 -1.36
C GLY A 374 0.10 17.08 -0.10
N GLU A 375 1.22 17.73 0.22
CA GLU A 375 1.90 17.50 1.51
C GLU A 375 1.18 18.24 2.65
N HIS A 376 1.17 17.67 3.85
CA HIS A 376 0.76 18.40 5.05
C HIS A 376 1.92 18.42 6.05
N LEU A 377 2.45 19.62 6.31
CA LEU A 377 3.68 19.79 7.10
C LEU A 377 3.54 19.47 8.60
N PHE A 378 2.33 19.12 9.05
CA PHE A 378 1.95 18.96 10.46
C PHE A 378 1.24 17.63 10.68
N ARG A 379 0.24 17.34 9.84
CA ARG A 379 -0.63 16.17 9.94
C ARG A 379 -0.18 15.10 8.95
N LYS A 380 0.57 14.11 9.44
CA LYS A 380 0.86 12.87 8.71
C LYS A 380 0.26 11.70 9.46
N THR A 381 -0.31 10.75 8.72
CA THR A 381 -0.85 9.53 9.32
C THR A 381 0.31 8.58 9.57
N VAL A 382 0.50 8.11 10.80
CA VAL A 382 1.50 7.10 11.13
C VAL A 382 0.83 5.73 11.21
N PHE A 383 1.53 4.71 10.76
CA PHE A 383 1.07 3.34 10.90
C PHE A 383 0.88 2.93 12.36
N CYS A 384 -0.25 2.28 12.65
CA CYS A 384 -0.55 1.73 13.95
C CYS A 384 -0.86 0.24 13.80
N PHE A 385 -0.15 -0.59 14.57
CA PHE A 385 -0.51 -1.98 14.77
C PHE A 385 -1.67 -2.02 15.76
N ASP A 386 -2.84 -2.42 15.30
CA ASP A 386 -4.07 -2.53 16.10
C ASP A 386 -4.37 -4.02 16.35
N GLN A 387 -5.36 -4.59 15.67
CA GLN A 387 -5.82 -5.98 15.88
C GLN A 387 -5.09 -7.02 15.00
N GLY A 388 -3.87 -6.72 14.54
CA GLY A 388 -3.09 -7.58 13.64
C GLY A 388 -3.45 -7.46 12.16
N PHE A 389 -2.73 -8.18 11.30
CA PHE A 389 -2.86 -8.07 9.84
C PHE A 389 -3.92 -8.96 9.20
N ARG A 390 -4.58 -9.80 10.00
CA ARG A 390 -5.66 -10.69 9.55
C ARG A 390 -7.05 -10.14 9.88
N GLU A 391 -7.14 -9.16 10.76
CA GLU A 391 -8.41 -8.60 11.18
C GLU A 391 -9.06 -7.80 10.07
N ARG A 392 -10.35 -8.03 9.87
CA ARG A 392 -11.13 -7.44 8.78
C ARG A 392 -12.33 -6.74 9.35
N THR A 393 -12.59 -5.53 8.84
CA THR A 393 -13.76 -4.75 9.22
C THR A 393 -14.60 -4.49 7.97
N PRO A 394 -15.94 -4.34 8.09
CA PRO A 394 -16.76 -3.92 6.98
C PRO A 394 -16.26 -2.60 6.39
N ALA A 395 -16.02 -2.56 5.08
CA ALA A 395 -15.56 -1.35 4.42
C ALA A 395 -16.72 -0.45 4.01
N ARG A 396 -16.47 0.86 3.99
CA ARG A 396 -17.43 1.90 3.58
C ARG A 396 -16.92 2.83 2.49
N THR A 397 -15.65 2.73 2.15
CA THR A 397 -14.95 3.61 1.21
C THR A 397 -13.98 2.78 0.41
N VAL A 398 -13.99 2.91 -0.92
CA VAL A 398 -12.95 2.35 -1.77
C VAL A 398 -11.84 3.39 -1.88
N TYR A 399 -10.60 3.01 -1.58
CA TYR A 399 -9.42 3.81 -1.86
C TYR A 399 -8.89 3.44 -3.25
N PRO A 400 -9.03 4.30 -4.28
CA PRO A 400 -8.70 3.91 -5.66
C PRO A 400 -7.23 3.53 -5.89
N GLY A 401 -6.31 3.94 -5.01
CA GLY A 401 -4.90 3.54 -5.04
C GLY A 401 -4.55 2.37 -4.12
N ASN A 402 -5.50 1.80 -3.36
CA ASN A 402 -5.26 0.61 -2.55
C ASN A 402 -6.54 -0.24 -2.42
N TYR A 403 -6.91 -0.91 -3.51
CA TYR A 403 -8.01 -1.88 -3.49
C TYR A 403 -7.71 -3.12 -4.34
N ILE A 404 -8.30 -4.23 -3.91
CA ILE A 404 -8.11 -5.55 -4.47
C ILE A 404 -9.47 -6.16 -4.74
N VAL A 405 -9.62 -6.82 -5.89
CA VAL A 405 -10.83 -7.57 -6.25
C VAL A 405 -10.46 -8.94 -6.79
N ASP A 406 -11.38 -9.88 -6.66
CA ASP A 406 -11.37 -11.11 -7.45
C ASP A 406 -11.99 -10.87 -8.84
N ARG A 407 -12.18 -11.94 -9.61
CA ARG A 407 -12.74 -11.84 -10.96
C ARG A 407 -14.16 -11.27 -11.00
N GLU A 408 -14.99 -11.61 -10.01
CA GLU A 408 -16.37 -11.11 -9.92
C GLU A 408 -16.39 -9.65 -9.47
N GLY A 409 -15.50 -9.26 -8.55
CA GLY A 409 -15.36 -7.90 -8.07
C GLY A 409 -14.90 -6.88 -9.12
N LEU A 410 -14.30 -7.31 -10.24
CA LEU A 410 -13.98 -6.43 -11.37
C LEU A 410 -15.20 -5.70 -11.96
N LYS A 411 -16.43 -6.14 -11.70
CA LYS A 411 -17.64 -5.40 -12.11
C LYS A 411 -17.77 -4.04 -11.41
N TYR A 412 -17.11 -3.86 -10.26
CA TYR A 412 -17.07 -2.59 -9.51
C TYR A 412 -16.01 -1.61 -10.05
N ALA A 413 -15.87 -1.54 -11.38
CA ALA A 413 -15.09 -0.50 -12.05
C ALA A 413 -15.59 0.90 -11.67
N ILE A 414 -14.79 1.96 -11.87
CA ILE A 414 -15.16 3.32 -11.47
C ILE A 414 -16.11 3.91 -12.53
N PRO A 415 -17.44 4.00 -12.28
CA PRO A 415 -18.40 4.34 -13.34
C PRO A 415 -18.55 5.87 -13.51
N PHE A 416 -18.09 6.64 -12.52
CA PHE A 416 -18.31 8.08 -12.38
C PHE A 416 -17.08 8.92 -12.73
N GLY A 417 -16.09 8.34 -13.43
CA GLY A 417 -14.85 9.04 -13.80
C GLY A 417 -15.11 10.38 -14.51
N HIS A 418 -16.08 10.40 -15.42
CA HIS A 418 -16.51 11.59 -16.15
C HIS A 418 -17.16 12.68 -15.27
N LEU A 419 -17.74 12.31 -14.11
CA LEU A 419 -18.37 13.24 -13.18
C LEU A 419 -17.36 14.04 -12.35
N ARG A 420 -16.07 13.67 -12.38
CA ARG A 420 -14.99 14.34 -11.63
C ARG A 420 -15.32 14.54 -10.15
N LEU A 421 -16.02 13.56 -9.56
CA LEU A 421 -16.43 13.62 -8.16
C LEU A 421 -15.20 13.64 -7.25
N ARG A 422 -15.12 14.66 -6.39
CA ARG A 422 -14.08 14.77 -5.35
C ARG A 422 -14.19 13.65 -4.29
N MET A 423 -15.31 12.94 -4.25
CA MET A 423 -15.68 11.92 -3.27
C MET A 423 -16.07 10.58 -3.92
N SER A 424 -15.42 10.22 -5.02
CA SER A 424 -15.71 8.99 -5.77
C SER A 424 -15.54 7.74 -4.92
N GLY A 425 -14.49 7.66 -4.11
CA GLY A 425 -14.20 6.52 -3.23
C GLY A 425 -15.29 6.25 -2.18
N PRO A 426 -15.67 7.23 -1.35
CA PRO A 426 -16.74 7.05 -0.37
C PRO A 426 -18.12 6.82 -1.00
N THR A 427 -18.43 7.48 -2.11
CA THR A 427 -19.72 7.29 -2.80
C THR A 427 -19.81 5.88 -3.38
N ALA A 428 -18.78 5.43 -4.12
CA ALA A 428 -18.71 4.07 -4.65
C ALA A 428 -18.72 3.03 -3.53
N GLY A 429 -17.96 3.27 -2.46
CA GLY A 429 -17.89 2.37 -1.31
C GLY A 429 -19.25 2.13 -0.66
N ARG A 430 -20.10 3.16 -0.50
CA ARG A 430 -21.46 2.97 0.05
C ARG A 430 -22.36 2.14 -0.87
N LEU A 431 -22.29 2.39 -2.18
CA LEU A 431 -23.08 1.62 -3.16
C LEU A 431 -22.65 0.14 -3.16
N ILE A 432 -21.34 -0.11 -3.15
CA ILE A 432 -20.78 -1.47 -3.09
C ILE A 432 -21.15 -2.15 -1.77
N ALA A 433 -20.99 -1.47 -0.64
CA ALA A 433 -21.37 -2.01 0.68
C ALA A 433 -22.87 -2.36 0.76
N ALA A 434 -23.73 -1.58 0.11
CA ALA A 434 -25.16 -1.87 0.04
C ALA A 434 -25.47 -3.09 -0.84
N GLU A 435 -24.65 -3.40 -1.84
CA GLU A 435 -24.86 -4.53 -2.75
C GLU A 435 -24.26 -5.85 -2.21
N ILE A 436 -23.05 -5.81 -1.63
CA ILE A 436 -22.30 -7.03 -1.25
C ILE A 436 -21.98 -7.17 0.23
N HIS A 437 -22.43 -6.23 1.05
CA HIS A 437 -22.37 -6.33 2.52
C HIS A 437 -20.98 -6.76 3.01
N ASP A 438 -20.90 -7.87 3.75
CA ASP A 438 -19.69 -8.40 4.38
C ASP A 438 -18.61 -8.89 3.39
N ARG A 439 -18.92 -8.97 2.09
CA ARG A 439 -17.93 -9.30 1.05
C ARG A 439 -17.09 -8.10 0.61
N PHE A 440 -17.42 -6.89 1.10
CA PHE A 440 -16.62 -5.68 0.97
C PHE A 440 -15.96 -5.35 2.32
N VAL A 441 -14.65 -5.59 2.41
CA VAL A 441 -13.91 -5.48 3.68
C VAL A 441 -12.73 -4.52 3.58
N SER A 442 -12.32 -4.01 4.74
CA SER A 442 -11.07 -3.28 4.93
C SER A 442 -10.16 -4.05 5.85
N ILE A 443 -8.87 -4.00 5.56
CA ILE A 443 -7.80 -4.66 6.32
C ILE A 443 -6.71 -3.62 6.64
N ASN A 444 -6.01 -3.79 7.76
CA ASN A 444 -4.93 -2.90 8.16
C ASN A 444 -3.63 -3.19 7.38
N LEU A 445 -3.69 -3.09 6.05
CA LEU A 445 -2.55 -3.17 5.14
C LEU A 445 -2.42 -1.86 4.34
N PRO A 446 -2.03 -0.75 5.00
CA PRO A 446 -1.93 0.50 4.31
C PRO A 446 -0.69 0.58 3.43
N HIS A 447 -0.78 1.34 2.34
CA HIS A 447 0.39 1.80 1.63
C HIS A 447 0.92 3.10 2.23
N LEU A 448 2.22 3.31 2.08
CA LEU A 448 2.84 4.59 2.38
C LEU A 448 2.70 5.50 1.16
N HIS A 449 1.91 6.56 1.32
CA HIS A 449 1.73 7.60 0.33
C HIS A 449 2.74 8.74 0.60
N ARG A 450 3.51 9.10 -0.44
CA ARG A 450 4.53 10.16 -0.38
C ARG A 450 4.38 11.10 -1.57
N ARG A 451 4.42 12.41 -1.31
CA ARG A 451 4.29 13.45 -2.33
C ARG A 451 5.63 14.04 -2.78
#